data_AF-A0AAD3RSM7-F1
#
_entry.id   AF-A0AAD3RSM7-F1
#
_cell.length_a   1.000
_cell.length_b   1.000
_cell.length_c   1.000
_cell.angle_alpha   90.00
_cell.angle_beta   90.00
_cell.angle_gamma   90.00
#
_symmetry.space_group_name_H-M   'P 1'
#
loop_
_entity.id
_entity.type
_entity.pdbx_description
1 polymer ?
#
loop_
_entity_poly.entity_id
_entity_poly.type
_entity_poly.pdbx_seq_one_letter_code
_entity_poly.pdbx_strand_id
1 'polypeptide(L)'
;MADVTRDMCRATFERGLKPKFGSQKLTEITHEDLRALTDAIVERGAPATAVLCREIVMQVFRWAMERGQKVENPADLVRPSTIAKFEPRDRALTPDEIGLMYQYIKRIGTTPSIRAAAKLLLLSVGPKQTALYSGIRPFSGGSFQRMPETV
;
A
#
# COMPACT_ATOMS: atom_id res chain seq x y z
N MET A 1 -2.10 8.31 -14.86
CA MET A 1 -2.04 7.15 -13.95
C MET A 1 -1.11 6.12 -14.55
N ALA A 2 -0.23 5.50 -13.75
CA ALA A 2 0.61 4.39 -14.19
C ALA A 2 -0.27 3.16 -14.49
N ASP A 3 0.11 2.35 -15.49
CA ASP A 3 -0.70 1.21 -15.94
C ASP A 3 -0.94 0.18 -14.83
N VAL A 4 0.04 -0.03 -13.95
CA VAL A 4 -0.06 -0.90 -12.77
C VAL A 4 -1.18 -0.45 -11.82
N THR A 5 -1.35 0.86 -11.63
CA THR A 5 -2.42 1.41 -10.78
C THR A 5 -3.79 1.19 -11.42
N ARG A 6 -3.88 1.33 -12.76
CA ARG A 6 -5.12 1.07 -13.50
C ARG A 6 -5.54 -0.40 -13.40
N ASP A 7 -4.60 -1.32 -13.55
CA ASP A 7 -4.89 -2.76 -13.50
C ASP A 7 -5.28 -3.21 -12.09
N MET A 8 -4.67 -2.64 -11.05
CA MET A 8 -5.10 -2.85 -9.67
C MET A 8 -6.53 -2.36 -9.45
N CYS A 9 -6.87 -1.14 -9.86
CA CYS A 9 -8.24 -0.62 -9.74
C CYS A 9 -9.25 -1.47 -10.53
N ARG A 10 -8.89 -1.91 -11.74
CA ARG A 10 -9.72 -2.78 -12.59
C ARG A 10 -9.99 -4.11 -11.91
N ALA A 11 -8.96 -4.76 -11.38
CA ALA A 11 -9.10 -6.04 -10.67
C ALA A 11 -9.98 -5.91 -9.42
N THR A 12 -9.84 -4.80 -8.68
CA THR A 12 -10.68 -4.49 -7.51
C THR A 12 -12.14 -4.25 -7.91
N PHE A 13 -12.38 -3.53 -9.00
CA PHE A 13 -13.73 -3.29 -9.53
C PHE A 13 -14.42 -4.59 -9.96
N GLU A 14 -13.75 -5.43 -10.75
CA GLU A 14 -14.28 -6.68 -11.27
C GLU A 14 -14.63 -7.68 -10.16
N ARG A 15 -13.77 -7.78 -9.12
CA ARG A 15 -13.97 -8.74 -8.02
C ARG A 15 -14.89 -8.23 -6.91
N GLY A 16 -14.88 -6.93 -6.65
CA GLY A 16 -15.59 -6.32 -5.52
C GLY A 16 -16.93 -5.70 -5.92
N LEU A 17 -16.93 -4.82 -6.93
CA LEU A 17 -18.07 -3.94 -7.22
C LEU A 17 -19.03 -4.56 -8.24
N LYS A 18 -18.52 -5.16 -9.31
CA LYS A 18 -19.31 -5.75 -10.39
C LYS A 18 -20.36 -6.79 -9.93
N PRO A 19 -20.08 -7.74 -9.02
CA PRO A 19 -21.06 -8.77 -8.65
C PRO A 19 -22.27 -8.23 -7.87
N LYS A 20 -22.13 -7.11 -7.14
CA LYS A 20 -23.25 -6.50 -6.39
C LYS A 20 -23.89 -5.32 -7.10
N PHE A 21 -23.09 -4.43 -7.69
CA PHE A 21 -23.57 -3.16 -8.25
C PHE A 21 -23.65 -3.15 -9.77
N GLY A 22 -23.21 -4.21 -10.46
CA GLY A 22 -23.21 -4.26 -11.93
C GLY A 22 -24.61 -4.28 -12.55
N SER A 23 -25.64 -4.68 -11.81
CA SER A 23 -27.03 -4.78 -12.28
C SER A 23 -27.96 -3.69 -11.73
N GLN A 24 -27.51 -2.87 -10.78
CA GLN A 24 -28.31 -1.83 -10.13
C GLN A 24 -28.14 -0.48 -10.82
N LYS A 25 -29.19 0.35 -10.81
CA LYS A 25 -29.08 1.74 -11.29
C LYS A 25 -28.41 2.61 -10.23
N LEU A 26 -27.76 3.70 -10.67
CA LEU A 26 -27.11 4.68 -9.76
C LEU A 26 -28.05 5.21 -8.67
N THR A 27 -29.35 5.32 -8.94
CA THR A 27 -30.37 5.79 -8.00
C THR A 27 -30.82 4.77 -6.96
N GLU A 28 -30.54 3.49 -7.19
CA GLU A 28 -30.95 2.39 -6.29
C GLU A 28 -29.85 2.05 -5.27
N ILE A 29 -28.63 2.55 -5.48
CA ILE A 29 -27.48 2.26 -4.61
C ILE A 29 -27.58 3.09 -3.33
N THR A 30 -27.80 2.44 -2.21
CA THR A 30 -27.86 3.10 -0.89
C THR A 30 -26.50 3.09 -0.18
N HIS A 31 -26.35 3.92 0.85
CA HIS A 31 -25.15 3.88 1.71
C HIS A 31 -25.05 2.59 2.53
N GLU A 32 -26.18 1.93 2.81
CA GLU A 32 -26.21 0.65 3.54
C GLU A 32 -25.63 -0.48 2.70
N ASP A 33 -25.95 -0.50 1.40
CA ASP A 33 -25.39 -1.49 0.47
C ASP A 33 -23.87 -1.36 0.34
N LEU A 34 -23.36 -0.12 0.30
CA LEU A 34 -21.92 0.13 0.29
C LEU A 34 -21.26 -0.35 1.58
N ARG A 35 -21.90 -0.09 2.73
CA ARG A 35 -21.39 -0.52 4.03
C ARG A 35 -21.35 -2.05 4.13
N ALA A 36 -22.44 -2.71 3.74
CA ALA A 36 -22.52 -4.16 3.68
C ALA A 36 -21.50 -4.77 2.70
N LEU A 37 -21.19 -4.10 1.58
CA LEU A 37 -20.11 -4.53 0.69
C LEU A 37 -18.74 -4.38 1.36
N THR A 38 -18.44 -3.22 1.97
CA THR A 38 -17.14 -2.98 2.60
C THR A 38 -16.91 -3.94 3.77
N ASP A 39 -17.93 -4.21 4.58
CA ASP A 39 -17.86 -5.12 5.73
C ASP A 39 -17.59 -6.56 5.25
N ALA A 40 -18.28 -7.02 4.21
CA ALA A 40 -18.03 -8.34 3.62
C ALA A 40 -16.62 -8.51 3.03
N ILE A 41 -15.99 -7.42 2.56
CA ILE A 41 -14.60 -7.45 2.08
C ILE A 41 -13.61 -7.42 3.25
N VAL A 42 -13.93 -6.70 4.32
CA VAL A 42 -13.13 -6.69 5.56
C VAL A 42 -13.15 -8.07 6.22
N GLU A 43 -14.30 -8.76 6.27
CA GLU A 43 -14.42 -10.14 6.78
C GLU A 43 -13.54 -11.13 6.01
N ARG A 44 -13.28 -10.89 4.72
CA ARG A 44 -12.34 -11.69 3.91
C ARG A 44 -10.86 -11.41 4.23
N GLY A 45 -10.57 -10.48 5.14
CA GLY A 45 -9.22 -10.12 5.53
C GLY A 45 -8.53 -9.11 4.61
N ALA A 46 -9.28 -8.38 3.77
CA ALA A 46 -8.73 -7.42 2.81
C ALA A 46 -9.19 -5.96 3.06
N PRO A 47 -8.84 -5.35 4.22
CA PRO A 47 -9.29 -4.00 4.57
C PRO A 47 -8.81 -2.92 3.60
N ALA A 48 -7.59 -3.06 3.03
CA ALA A 48 -7.05 -2.16 2.02
C ALA A 48 -7.92 -2.12 0.75
N THR A 49 -8.39 -3.29 0.32
CA THR A 49 -9.25 -3.43 -0.85
C THR A 49 -10.63 -2.84 -0.60
N ALA A 50 -11.17 -2.97 0.62
CA ALA A 50 -12.47 -2.38 0.99
C ALA A 50 -12.45 -0.84 0.87
N VAL A 51 -11.38 -0.19 1.34
CA VAL A 51 -11.20 1.25 1.21
C VAL A 51 -11.06 1.66 -0.26
N LEU A 52 -10.28 0.91 -1.05
CA LEU A 52 -10.15 1.19 -2.48
C LEU A 52 -11.49 1.05 -3.23
N CYS A 53 -12.31 0.05 -2.90
CA CYS A 53 -13.66 -0.09 -3.47
C CYS A 53 -14.52 1.15 -3.19
N ARG A 54 -14.53 1.63 -1.94
CA ARG A 54 -15.27 2.85 -1.54
C ARG A 54 -14.77 4.08 -2.29
N GLU A 55 -13.47 4.19 -2.51
CA GLU A 55 -12.86 5.30 -3.26
C GLU A 55 -13.23 5.29 -4.74
N ILE A 56 -13.26 4.11 -5.37
CA ILE A 56 -13.71 3.94 -6.76
C ILE A 56 -15.18 4.38 -6.89
N VAL A 57 -16.04 3.95 -5.97
CA VAL A 57 -17.46 4.35 -5.98
C VAL A 57 -17.61 5.86 -5.83
N MET A 58 -16.92 6.46 -4.86
CA MET A 58 -16.92 7.92 -4.67
C MET A 58 -16.55 8.65 -5.97
N GLN A 59 -15.52 8.17 -6.67
CA GLN A 59 -15.06 8.80 -7.91
C GLN A 59 -16.05 8.62 -9.07
N VAL A 60 -16.72 7.46 -9.17
CA VAL A 60 -17.77 7.21 -10.17
C VAL A 60 -18.99 8.12 -9.94
N PHE A 61 -19.45 8.26 -8.70
CA PHE A 61 -20.59 9.13 -8.38
C PHE A 61 -20.25 10.60 -8.59
N ARG A 62 -19.03 11.05 -8.23
CA ARG A 62 -18.56 12.41 -8.54
C ARG A 62 -18.57 12.69 -10.03
N TRP A 63 -18.05 11.77 -10.82
CA TRP A 63 -18.08 11.89 -12.28
C TRP A 63 -19.51 11.92 -12.84
N ALA A 64 -20.44 11.14 -12.28
CA ALA A 64 -21.84 11.16 -12.70
C ALA A 64 -22.51 12.51 -12.37
N MET A 65 -22.24 13.08 -11.19
CA MET A 65 -22.74 14.39 -10.78
C MET A 65 -22.23 15.51 -11.70
N GLU A 66 -20.95 15.49 -12.08
CA GLU A 66 -20.36 16.46 -13.02
C GLU A 66 -21.04 16.42 -14.40
N ARG A 67 -21.60 15.27 -14.80
CA ARG A 67 -22.36 15.11 -16.06
C ARG A 67 -23.85 15.44 -15.94
N GLY A 68 -24.29 15.96 -14.80
CA GLY A 68 -25.67 16.43 -14.60
C GLY A 68 -26.62 15.37 -14.05
N GLN A 69 -26.14 14.22 -13.59
CA GLN A 69 -26.96 13.28 -12.82
C GLN A 69 -27.11 13.78 -11.38
N LYS A 70 -28.34 14.16 -10.98
CA LYS A 70 -28.65 14.58 -9.61
C LYS A 70 -28.83 13.37 -8.71
N VAL A 71 -27.71 12.75 -8.32
CA VAL A 71 -27.69 11.61 -7.39
C VAL A 71 -26.80 11.97 -6.21
N GLU A 72 -27.27 11.72 -4.99
CA GLU A 72 -26.43 11.88 -3.81
C GLU A 72 -25.35 10.81 -3.77
N ASN A 73 -24.16 11.17 -3.30
CA ASN A 73 -23.04 10.24 -3.25
C ASN A 73 -23.09 9.39 -1.96
N PRO A 74 -23.40 8.09 -2.05
CA PRO A 74 -23.51 7.23 -0.87
C PRO A 74 -22.17 7.03 -0.14
N ALA A 75 -21.04 7.30 -0.80
CA ALA A 75 -19.72 7.17 -0.20
C ALA A 75 -19.40 8.28 0.81
N ASP A 76 -20.05 9.44 0.76
CA ASP A 76 -19.76 10.56 1.67
C ASP A 76 -20.18 10.27 3.13
N LEU A 77 -21.15 9.37 3.32
CA LEU A 77 -21.60 8.89 4.63
C LEU A 77 -20.72 7.76 5.19
N VAL A 78 -19.92 7.10 4.35
CA VAL A 78 -19.03 6.00 4.75
C VAL A 78 -17.60 6.51 4.83
N ARG A 79 -17.12 6.82 6.04
CA ARG A 79 -15.74 7.28 6.24
C ARG A 79 -14.76 6.10 6.12
N PRO A 80 -13.60 6.28 5.45
CA PRO A 80 -12.55 5.25 5.38
C PRO A 80 -12.10 4.77 6.76
N SER A 81 -12.09 5.67 7.75
CA SER A 81 -11.74 5.37 9.15
C SER A 81 -12.74 4.44 9.86
N THR A 82 -13.98 4.35 9.36
CA THR A 82 -15.01 3.43 9.86
C THR A 82 -14.83 2.02 9.28
N ILE A 83 -14.19 1.89 8.12
CA ILE A 83 -13.98 0.60 7.44
C ILE A 83 -12.77 -0.13 8.02
N ALA A 84 -11.64 0.56 8.17
CA ALA A 84 -10.42 -0.05 8.69
C ALA A 84 -9.49 0.98 9.34
N LYS A 85 -8.95 0.64 10.51
CA LYS A 85 -7.76 1.28 11.06
C LYS A 85 -6.55 0.56 10.48
N PHE A 86 -5.83 1.21 9.56
CA PHE A 86 -4.54 0.70 9.11
C PHE A 86 -3.52 1.00 10.18
N GLU A 87 -3.18 -0.01 10.99
CA GLU A 87 -1.97 0.03 11.79
C GLU A 87 -0.77 -0.11 10.83
N PRO A 88 0.15 0.87 10.78
CA PRO A 88 1.37 0.72 10.02
C PRO A 88 2.16 -0.45 10.60
N ARG A 89 2.44 -1.47 9.77
CA ARG A 89 3.35 -2.55 10.15
C ARG A 89 4.77 -2.00 10.21
N ASP A 90 5.17 -1.51 11.37
CA ASP A 90 6.49 -0.90 11.58
C ASP A 90 7.44 -1.83 12.33
N ARG A 91 7.50 -3.11 11.91
CA ARG A 91 8.55 -4.01 12.37
C ARG A 91 9.77 -3.85 11.48
N ALA A 92 10.61 -2.88 11.80
CA ALA A 92 11.96 -2.83 11.25
C ALA A 92 12.81 -3.98 11.82
N LEU A 93 13.76 -4.48 11.02
CA LEU A 93 14.78 -5.39 11.52
C LEU A 93 15.72 -4.61 12.45
N THR A 94 15.95 -5.14 13.65
CA THR A 94 16.95 -4.59 14.56
C THR A 94 18.37 -4.91 14.05
N PRO A 95 19.40 -4.13 14.42
CA PRO A 95 20.79 -4.39 14.00
C PRO A 95 21.26 -5.83 14.27
N ASP A 96 20.84 -6.41 15.39
CA ASP A 96 21.18 -7.78 15.78
C ASP A 96 20.53 -8.83 14.87
N GLU A 97 19.26 -8.62 14.51
CA GLU A 97 18.54 -9.48 13.56
C GLU A 97 19.13 -9.41 12.16
N ILE A 98 19.62 -8.24 11.74
CA ILE A 98 20.36 -8.07 10.48
C ILE A 98 21.64 -8.90 10.52
N GLY A 99 22.40 -8.84 11.63
CA GLY A 99 23.60 -9.66 11.84
C GLY A 99 23.33 -11.16 11.73
N LEU A 100 22.27 -11.64 12.38
CA LEU A 100 21.81 -13.03 12.28
C LEU A 100 21.41 -13.40 10.85
N MET A 101 20.68 -12.54 10.15
CA MET A 101 20.28 -12.75 8.77
C MET A 101 21.51 -12.95 7.84
N TYR A 102 22.57 -12.14 8.01
CA TYR A 102 23.81 -12.31 7.24
C TYR A 102 24.49 -13.66 7.49
N GLN A 103 24.41 -14.19 8.71
CA GLN A 103 24.97 -15.50 9.06
C GLN A 103 24.14 -16.64 8.45
N TYR A 104 22.81 -16.57 8.53
CA TYR A 104 21.93 -17.61 7.99
C TYR A 104 21.90 -17.63 6.45
N ILE A 105 21.96 -16.47 5.79
CA ILE A 105 22.00 -16.37 4.32
C ILE A 105 23.27 -17.02 3.71
N LYS A 106 24.36 -17.12 4.48
CA LYS A 106 25.56 -17.85 4.06
C LYS A 106 25.39 -19.37 4.18
N ARG A 107 24.54 -19.84 5.09
CA ARG A 107 24.32 -21.26 5.38
C ARG A 107 23.22 -21.90 4.53
N ILE A 108 22.27 -21.11 4.02
CA ILE A 108 21.20 -21.62 3.15
C ILE A 108 21.75 -21.85 1.73
N GLY A 109 21.38 -22.99 1.13
CA GLY A 109 21.73 -23.40 -0.25
C GLY A 109 21.05 -22.57 -1.35
N THR A 110 21.05 -21.25 -1.22
CA THR A 110 20.46 -20.33 -2.21
C THR A 110 21.49 -19.92 -3.26
N THR A 111 21.01 -19.64 -4.47
CA THR A 111 21.82 -19.13 -5.59
C THR A 111 22.59 -17.86 -5.20
N PRO A 112 23.87 -17.71 -5.59
CA PRO A 112 24.68 -16.52 -5.27
C PRO A 112 24.05 -15.17 -5.66
N SER A 113 23.22 -15.15 -6.72
CA SER A 113 22.48 -13.97 -7.17
C SER A 113 21.45 -13.49 -6.15
N ILE A 114 20.67 -14.41 -5.56
CA ILE A 114 19.68 -14.10 -4.51
C ILE A 114 20.39 -13.61 -3.25
N ARG A 115 21.55 -14.19 -2.92
CA ARG A 115 22.39 -13.74 -1.81
C ARG A 115 22.90 -12.31 -2.02
N ALA A 116 23.34 -11.98 -3.23
CA ALA A 116 23.78 -10.62 -3.56
C ALA A 116 22.60 -9.64 -3.54
N ALA A 117 21.45 -10.02 -4.11
CA ALA A 117 20.24 -9.21 -4.12
C ALA A 117 19.72 -8.93 -2.70
N ALA A 118 19.67 -9.92 -1.80
CA ALA A 118 19.24 -9.72 -0.41
C ALA A 118 20.16 -8.75 0.35
N LYS A 119 21.47 -8.84 0.15
CA LYS A 119 22.44 -7.90 0.73
C LYS A 119 22.28 -6.49 0.17
N LEU A 120 22.02 -6.39 -1.14
CA LEU A 120 21.80 -5.10 -1.80
C LEU A 120 20.48 -4.47 -1.37
N LEU A 121 19.43 -5.26 -1.16
CA LEU A 121 18.16 -4.81 -0.58
C LEU A 121 18.34 -4.28 0.84
N LEU A 122 19.08 -4.98 1.71
CA LEU A 122 19.40 -4.46 3.04
C LEU A 122 20.20 -3.15 3.02
N LEU A 123 21.08 -2.97 2.03
CA LEU A 123 21.92 -1.78 1.91
C LEU A 123 21.17 -0.57 1.30
N SER A 124 20.22 -0.83 0.39
CA SER A 124 19.51 0.20 -0.37
C SER A 124 18.14 0.57 0.20
N VAL A 125 17.50 -0.34 0.93
CA VAL A 125 16.17 -0.13 1.49
C VAL A 125 16.32 0.33 2.95
N GLY A 126 16.83 1.54 3.13
CA GLY A 126 16.44 2.33 4.30
C GLY A 126 14.97 2.78 4.11
N PRO A 127 14.16 2.94 5.17
CA PRO A 127 12.89 3.63 5.00
C PRO A 127 13.16 4.98 4.31
N LYS A 128 12.35 5.34 3.32
CA LYS A 128 12.45 6.63 2.60
C LYS A 128 12.63 7.84 3.53
N GLN A 129 12.27 7.71 4.82
CA GLN A 129 12.45 8.74 5.85
C GLN A 129 13.85 8.81 6.49
N THR A 130 14.63 7.72 6.61
CA THR A 130 15.94 7.77 7.31
C THR A 130 17.11 8.18 6.43
N ALA A 131 16.96 8.11 5.10
CA ALA A 131 17.97 8.61 4.16
C ALA A 131 18.17 10.13 4.25
N LEU A 132 17.23 10.86 4.86
CA LEU A 132 17.34 12.30 5.08
C LEU A 132 18.04 12.67 6.41
N TYR A 133 18.12 11.75 7.38
CA TYR A 133 18.66 12.03 8.72
C TYR A 133 20.05 11.43 8.99
N SER A 134 20.44 10.40 8.25
CA SER A 134 21.82 9.92 8.28
C SER A 134 22.53 10.43 7.03
N GLY A 135 23.57 11.23 7.17
CA GLY A 135 24.35 11.87 6.09
C GLY A 135 25.09 10.88 5.19
N ILE A 136 24.40 9.88 4.64
CA ILE A 136 24.90 8.92 3.67
C ILE A 136 24.86 9.63 2.31
N ARG A 137 25.97 10.26 1.95
CA ARG A 137 26.17 10.73 0.58
C ARG A 137 26.22 9.52 -0.37
N PRO A 138 25.67 9.64 -1.59
CA PRO A 138 25.87 8.63 -2.62
C PRO A 138 27.36 8.44 -2.88
N PHE A 139 27.75 7.18 -3.01
CA PHE A 139 29.12 6.71 -3.15
C PHE A 139 29.74 7.25 -4.45
N SER A 140 30.67 8.20 -4.35
CA SER A 140 31.55 8.58 -5.47
C SER A 140 33.00 8.56 -4.99
N GLY A 141 33.80 7.63 -5.53
CA GLY A 141 35.26 7.68 -5.47
C GLY A 141 35.86 7.26 -4.12
N GLY A 142 36.54 6.12 -4.11
CA GLY A 142 37.14 5.53 -2.92
C GLY A 142 38.13 6.45 -2.20
N SER A 143 37.86 6.72 -0.93
CA SER A 143 38.83 6.76 0.17
C SER A 143 38.08 6.98 1.49
N PHE A 144 38.40 6.17 2.49
CA PHE A 144 37.79 6.23 3.82
C PHE A 144 38.59 7.24 4.66
N GLN A 145 38.09 8.47 4.79
CA GLN A 145 38.63 9.42 5.77
C GLN A 145 37.78 9.37 7.05
N ARG A 146 38.41 8.93 8.15
CA ARG A 146 37.89 9.16 9.51
C ARG A 146 38.03 10.65 9.83
N MET A 147 36.95 11.29 10.27
CA MET A 147 37.04 12.56 11.00
C MET A 147 37.07 12.28 12.51
N PRO A 148 37.80 13.10 13.30
CA PRO A 148 37.95 12.91 14.74
C PRO A 148 36.70 13.38 15.50
N GLU A 149 36.41 12.67 16.59
CA GLU A 149 35.39 13.06 17.57
C GLU A 149 35.75 14.42 18.16
N THR A 150 34.78 15.35 18.15
CA THR A 150 34.86 16.60 18.90
C THR A 150 33.91 16.49 20.10
N VAL A 151 34.49 16.79 21.26
CA VAL A 151 33.89 16.88 22.60
C VAL A 151 32.77 17.91 22.64
#